data_AF-A0A552V5B4-F1
#
_entry.id   AF-A0A552V5B4-F1
#
_cell.length_a   1.000
_cell.length_b   1.000
_cell.length_c   1.000
_cell.angle_alpha   90.00
_cell.angle_beta   90.00
_cell.angle_gamma   90.00
#
_symmetry.space_group_name_H-M   'P 1'
#
loop_
_entity.id
_entity.type
_entity.pdbx_description
1 polymer ?
#
loop_
_entity_poly.entity_id
_entity_poly.type
_entity_poly.pdbx_seq_one_letter_code
_entity_poly.pdbx_strand_id
1 'polypeptide(L)'
;MNAKTTKIIFWTSTVLISAWFGASGIFELTHNPLIWEITQQLGYPPYFIYILGVFKIAGVLVLLTPNRLLRLKEWVYAGIFFDILFAFFSKISVLGMEAAADAVIAFIIAATSYSMFRRLYLFTYQKLTK
;
A
#
# COMPACT_ATOMS: atom_id res chain seq x y z
N MET A 1 12.36 -12.40 -17.74
CA MET A 1 12.78 -10.99 -17.53
C MET A 1 14.16 -11.00 -16.89
N ASN A 2 15.08 -10.17 -17.36
CA ASN A 2 16.40 -10.07 -16.73
C ASN A 2 16.33 -9.29 -15.39
N ALA A 3 17.41 -9.34 -14.60
CA ALA A 3 17.46 -8.67 -13.30
C ALA A 3 17.34 -7.14 -13.40
N LYS A 4 17.92 -6.53 -14.45
CA LYS A 4 17.89 -5.08 -14.67
C LYS A 4 16.45 -4.57 -14.91
N THR A 5 15.72 -5.20 -15.82
CA THR A 5 14.32 -4.87 -16.12
C THR A 5 13.44 -5.09 -14.88
N THR A 6 13.65 -6.18 -14.14
CA THR A 6 12.90 -6.45 -12.90
C THR A 6 13.13 -5.36 -11.85
N LYS A 7 14.38 -4.92 -11.69
CA LYS A 7 14.73 -3.83 -10.78
C LYS A 7 14.11 -2.49 -11.18
N ILE A 8 14.09 -2.17 -12.47
CA ILE A 8 13.45 -0.94 -12.98
C ILE A 8 11.95 -0.97 -12.67
N ILE A 9 11.24 -2.03 -13.08
CA ILE A 9 9.79 -2.13 -12.86
C ILE A 9 9.47 -2.12 -11.36
N PHE A 10 10.26 -2.81 -10.53
CA PHE A 10 10.12 -2.78 -9.09
C PHE A 10 10.21 -1.36 -8.54
N TRP A 11 11.27 -0.61 -8.84
CA TRP A 11 11.44 0.73 -8.28
C TRP A 11 10.42 1.72 -8.83
N THR A 12 10.08 1.65 -10.12
CA THR A 12 9.03 2.51 -10.70
C THR A 12 7.69 2.28 -10.01
N SER A 13 7.22 1.03 -9.91
CA SER A 13 5.95 0.72 -9.24
C SER A 13 5.99 1.01 -7.74
N THR A 14 7.12 0.78 -7.07
CA THR A 14 7.30 1.06 -5.64
C THR A 14 7.25 2.56 -5.34
N VAL A 15 7.89 3.39 -6.17
CA VAL A 15 7.83 4.85 -6.03
C VAL A 15 6.41 5.36 -6.29
N LEU A 16 5.72 4.83 -7.31
CA LEU A 16 4.34 5.21 -7.61
C LEU A 16 3.37 4.88 -6.47
N ILE A 17 3.38 3.63 -5.97
CA ILE A 17 2.50 3.27 -4.85
C ILE A 17 2.89 4.02 -3.57
N SER A 18 4.19 4.29 -3.37
CA SER A 18 4.66 5.04 -2.21
C SER A 18 4.24 6.51 -2.26
N ALA A 19 4.25 7.14 -3.45
CA ALA A 19 3.76 8.49 -3.63
C ALA A 19 2.26 8.58 -3.36
N TRP A 20 1.49 7.60 -3.86
CA TRP A 20 0.04 7.52 -3.63
C TRP A 20 -0.28 7.35 -2.14
N PHE A 21 0.25 6.31 -1.50
CA PHE A 21 0.01 6.02 -0.09
C PHE A 21 0.60 7.11 0.82
N GLY A 22 1.73 7.70 0.42
CA GLY A 22 2.35 8.81 1.13
C GLY A 22 1.48 10.05 1.12
N ALA A 23 0.94 10.44 -0.05
CA ALA A 23 0.00 11.56 -0.16
C ALA A 23 -1.28 11.31 0.65
N SER A 24 -1.89 10.13 0.51
CA SER A 24 -3.07 9.74 1.30
C SER A 24 -2.78 9.82 2.80
N GLY A 25 -1.66 9.26 3.26
CA GLY A 25 -1.29 9.28 4.67
C GLY A 25 -1.03 10.69 5.19
N ILE A 26 -0.39 11.57 4.40
CA ILE A 26 -0.20 12.98 4.77
C ILE A 26 -1.56 13.67 4.90
N PHE A 27 -2.50 13.44 3.98
CA PHE A 27 -3.84 14.02 4.04
C PHE A 27 -4.64 13.53 5.24
N GLU A 28 -4.51 12.26 5.59
CA GLU A 28 -5.09 11.67 6.80
C GLU A 28 -4.52 12.34 8.07
N LEU A 29 -3.21 12.57 8.13
CA LEU A 29 -2.57 13.23 9.27
C LEU A 29 -2.85 14.74 9.35
N THR A 30 -3.03 15.41 8.21
CA THR A 30 -3.20 16.88 8.14
C THR A 30 -4.65 17.34 8.06
N HIS A 31 -5.62 16.45 8.24
CA HIS A 31 -7.06 16.80 8.27
C HIS A 31 -7.55 17.34 6.94
N ASN A 32 -6.95 16.87 5.85
CA ASN A 32 -7.33 17.37 4.54
C ASN A 32 -8.76 16.91 4.21
N PRO A 33 -9.69 17.84 3.91
CA PRO A 33 -11.10 17.52 3.70
C PRO A 33 -11.31 16.52 2.56
N LEU A 34 -10.44 16.51 1.55
CA LEU A 34 -10.55 15.59 0.40
C LEU A 34 -10.56 14.12 0.80
N ILE A 35 -9.80 13.74 1.83
CA ILE A 35 -9.79 12.36 2.35
C ILE A 35 -10.71 12.22 3.55
N TRP A 36 -10.77 13.23 4.42
CA TRP A 36 -11.53 13.18 5.66
C TRP A 36 -13.04 13.12 5.46
N GLU A 37 -13.58 13.90 4.52
CA GLU A 37 -15.03 13.92 4.24
C GLU A 37 -15.47 12.58 3.65
N ILE A 38 -14.73 12.08 2.64
CA ILE A 38 -15.01 10.78 2.02
C ILE A 38 -14.93 9.67 3.06
N THR A 39 -13.86 9.62 3.86
CA THR A 39 -13.65 8.52 4.81
C THR A 39 -14.69 8.52 5.93
N GLN A 40 -15.14 9.69 6.38
CA GLN A 40 -16.26 9.79 7.33
C GLN A 40 -17.60 9.43 6.70
N GLN A 41 -17.84 9.79 5.44
CA GLN A 41 -19.04 9.37 4.69
C GLN A 41 -19.11 7.84 4.58
N LEU A 42 -17.97 7.16 4.47
CA LEU A 42 -17.87 5.69 4.51
C LEU A 42 -18.17 5.09 5.90
N GLY A 43 -18.34 5.91 6.95
CA GLY A 43 -18.67 5.48 8.30
C GLY A 43 -17.47 5.27 9.22
N TYR A 44 -16.25 5.63 8.81
CA TYR A 44 -15.06 5.46 9.63
C TYR A 44 -14.88 6.62 10.62
N PRO A 45 -14.56 6.33 11.90
CA PRO A 45 -14.39 7.36 12.92
C PRO A 45 -13.06 8.12 12.78
N PRO A 46 -12.96 9.38 13.24
CA PRO A 46 -11.75 10.21 13.12
C PRO A 46 -10.44 9.57 13.61
N TYR A 47 -10.49 8.82 14.72
CA TYR A 47 -9.28 8.17 15.25
C TYR A 47 -8.73 7.11 14.28
N PHE A 48 -9.61 6.42 13.54
CA PHE A 48 -9.20 5.42 12.55
C PHE A 48 -8.46 6.08 11.40
N ILE A 49 -8.97 7.23 10.91
CA ILE A 49 -8.35 8.00 9.82
C ILE A 49 -6.92 8.40 10.21
N TYR A 50 -6.74 8.95 11.41
CA TYR A 50 -5.42 9.30 11.93
C TYR A 50 -4.46 8.11 12.01
N ILE A 51 -4.91 7.00 12.61
CA ILE A 51 -4.09 5.80 12.78
C ILE A 51 -3.69 5.22 11.42
N LEU A 52 -4.62 5.21 10.46
CA LEU A 52 -4.37 4.77 9.10
C LEU A 52 -3.24 5.60 8.47
N GLY A 53 -3.30 6.93 8.64
CA GLY A 53 -2.27 7.85 8.14
C GLY A 53 -0.88 7.55 8.69
N VAL A 54 -0.77 7.31 10.01
CA VAL A 54 0.50 6.92 10.65
C VAL A 54 1.06 5.64 10.00
N PHE A 55 0.23 4.61 9.83
CA PHE A 55 0.67 3.35 9.24
C PHE A 55 1.01 3.46 7.76
N LYS A 56 0.31 4.28 6.98
CA LYS A 56 0.66 4.56 5.58
C LYS A 56 2.04 5.18 5.48
N ILE A 57 2.34 6.20 6.29
CA ILE A 57 3.68 6.83 6.29
C ILE A 57 4.76 5.86 6.73
N ALA A 58 4.53 5.10 7.81
CA ALA A 58 5.48 4.08 8.26
C ALA A 58 5.74 3.03 7.17
N GLY A 59 4.70 2.54 6.50
CA GLY A 59 4.79 1.59 5.40
C GLY A 59 5.58 2.13 4.21
N VAL A 60 5.34 3.39 3.81
CA VAL A 60 6.07 4.06 2.73
C VAL A 60 7.57 4.16 3.06
N LEU A 61 7.94 4.55 4.28
CA LEU A 61 9.34 4.60 4.70
C LEU A 61 10.02 3.23 4.61
N VAL A 62 9.32 2.17 5.01
CA VAL A 62 9.82 0.79 4.89
C VAL A 62 9.97 0.37 3.41
N LEU A 63 8.99 0.66 2.55
CA LEU A 63 9.05 0.32 1.12
C LEU A 63 10.21 1.01 0.41
N LEU A 64 10.41 2.31 0.68
CA LEU A 64 11.44 3.11 0.02
C LEU A 64 12.85 2.83 0.57
N THR A 65 12.98 2.20 1.75
CA THR A 65 14.29 1.78 2.26
C THR A 65 14.90 0.68 1.37
N PRO A 66 16.03 0.93 0.68
CA PRO A 66 16.60 -0.03 -0.27
C PRO A 66 17.29 -1.19 0.45
N ASN A 67 17.10 -2.42 -0.07
CA ASN A 67 17.83 -3.64 0.33
C ASN A 67 17.82 -3.97 1.84
N ARG A 68 16.86 -3.45 2.61
CA ARG A 68 16.71 -3.71 4.04
C ARG A 68 15.26 -4.02 4.37
N LEU A 69 15.02 -4.49 5.60
CA LEU A 69 13.69 -4.70 6.17
C LEU A 69 12.81 -5.66 5.33
N LEU A 70 13.41 -6.64 4.64
CA LEU A 70 12.71 -7.47 3.64
C LEU A 70 11.48 -8.19 4.23
N ARG A 71 11.58 -8.73 5.44
CA ARG A 71 10.44 -9.34 6.14
C ARG A 71 9.36 -8.32 6.49
N LEU A 72 9.75 -7.11 6.89
CA LEU A 72 8.79 -6.05 7.19
C LEU A 72 8.13 -5.51 5.91
N LYS A 73 8.81 -5.52 4.76
CA LYS A 73 8.20 -5.19 3.46
C LYS A 73 7.05 -6.14 3.13
N GLU A 74 7.16 -7.43 3.45
CA GLU A 74 6.05 -8.39 3.30
C GLU A 74 4.83 -7.96 4.13
N TRP A 75 5.03 -7.50 5.36
CA TRP A 75 3.95 -6.97 6.21
C TRP A 75 3.34 -5.70 5.62
N VAL A 76 4.17 -4.81 5.06
CA VAL A 76 3.69 -3.60 4.41
C VAL A 76 2.87 -3.92 3.16
N TYR A 77 3.31 -4.87 2.33
CA TYR A 77 2.52 -5.31 1.18
C TYR A 77 1.18 -5.91 1.60
N ALA A 78 1.15 -6.70 2.68
CA ALA A 78 -0.10 -7.21 3.24
C ALA A 78 -1.00 -6.08 3.75
N GLY A 79 -0.44 -5.08 4.45
CA GLY A 79 -1.17 -3.91 4.92
C GLY A 79 -1.77 -3.08 3.76
N ILE A 80 -0.97 -2.78 2.74
CA ILE A 80 -1.42 -2.09 1.52
C ILE A 80 -2.53 -2.88 0.83
N PHE A 81 -2.40 -4.20 0.75
CA PHE A 81 -3.43 -5.06 0.17
C PHE A 81 -4.77 -4.93 0.91
N PHE A 82 -4.76 -5.04 2.24
CA PHE A 82 -5.99 -4.93 3.02
C PHE A 82 -6.58 -3.51 3.01
N ASP A 83 -5.74 -2.48 3.04
CA ASP A 83 -6.17 -1.08 2.90
C ASP A 83 -6.95 -0.87 1.59
N ILE A 84 -6.36 -1.28 0.47
CA ILE A 84 -6.99 -1.16 -0.86
C ILE A 84 -8.27 -1.99 -0.94
N LEU A 85 -8.25 -3.21 -0.39
CA LEU A 85 -9.41 -4.11 -0.39
C LEU A 85 -10.59 -3.50 0.37
N PHE A 86 -10.34 -2.98 1.57
CA PHE A 86 -11.37 -2.35 2.39
C PHE A 86 -11.86 -1.05 1.76
N ALA A 87 -10.96 -0.22 1.23
CA ALA A 87 -11.34 0.99 0.50
C ALA A 87 -12.24 0.66 -0.70
N PHE A 88 -11.90 -0.36 -1.49
CA PHE A 88 -12.70 -0.81 -2.63
C PHE A 88 -14.11 -1.20 -2.22
N PHE A 89 -14.26 -2.11 -1.26
CA PHE A 89 -15.58 -2.57 -0.82
C PHE A 89 -16.39 -1.46 -0.14
N SER A 90 -15.79 -0.67 0.74
CA SER A 90 -16.48 0.45 1.39
C SER A 90 -17.02 1.46 0.37
N LYS A 91 -16.21 1.82 -0.63
CA LYS A 91 -16.63 2.76 -1.67
C LYS A 91 -17.76 2.20 -2.52
N ILE A 92 -17.69 0.94 -2.94
CA ILE A 92 -18.80 0.31 -3.68
C ILE A 92 -20.09 0.30 -2.85
N SER A 93 -19.99 -0.04 -1.56
CA SER A 93 -21.16 -0.14 -0.69
C SER A 93 -21.83 1.20 -0.38
N VAL A 94 -21.08 2.31 -0.37
CA VAL A 94 -21.59 3.62 0.08
C VAL A 94 -21.72 4.64 -1.05
N LEU A 95 -20.81 4.62 -2.03
CA LEU A 95 -20.66 5.65 -3.07
C LEU A 95 -20.92 5.14 -4.49
N GLY A 96 -21.06 3.83 -4.70
CA GLY A 96 -21.23 3.24 -6.03
C GLY A 96 -19.93 2.72 -6.67
N MET A 97 -20.06 2.10 -7.84
CA MET A 97 -18.96 1.37 -8.49
C MET A 97 -17.88 2.30 -9.05
N GLU A 98 -18.30 3.45 -9.57
CA GLU A 98 -17.45 4.51 -10.12
C GLU A 98 -16.44 5.05 -9.11
N ALA A 99 -16.81 5.07 -7.82
CA ALA A 99 -15.96 5.59 -6.76
C ALA A 99 -14.75 4.69 -6.46
N ALA A 100 -14.80 3.41 -6.83
CA ALA A 100 -13.79 2.40 -6.48
C ALA A 100 -12.71 2.17 -7.55
N ALA A 101 -12.75 2.92 -8.65
CA ALA A 101 -11.78 2.79 -9.75
C ALA A 101 -10.33 3.06 -9.30
N ASP A 102 -10.15 4.00 -8.37
CA ASP A 102 -8.84 4.37 -7.85
C ASP A 102 -8.19 3.23 -7.05
N ALA A 103 -8.99 2.47 -6.29
CA ALA A 103 -8.55 1.28 -5.57
C ALA A 103 -8.07 0.17 -6.52
N VAL A 104 -8.72 0.00 -7.68
CA VAL A 104 -8.29 -0.97 -8.70
C VAL A 104 -6.92 -0.58 -9.28
N ILE A 105 -6.73 0.71 -9.58
CA ILE A 105 -5.44 1.22 -10.08
C ILE A 105 -4.35 1.03 -9.03
N ALA A 106 -4.62 1.40 -7.78
CA ALA A 106 -3.69 1.21 -6.68
C ALA A 106 -3.33 -0.28 -6.49
N PHE A 107 -4.31 -1.18 -6.60
CA PHE A 107 -4.09 -2.62 -6.51
C PHE A 107 -3.15 -3.12 -7.60
N ILE A 108 -3.35 -2.70 -8.86
CA ILE A 108 -2.49 -3.12 -9.98
C ILE A 108 -1.04 -2.65 -9.76
N ILE A 109 -0.84 -1.41 -9.31
CA ILE A 109 0.50 -0.87 -9.04
C ILE A 109 1.16 -1.63 -7.88
N ALA A 110 0.42 -1.84 -6.77
CA ALA A 110 0.91 -2.57 -5.61
C ALA A 110 1.24 -4.03 -5.94
N ALA A 111 0.37 -4.72 -6.67
CA ALA A 111 0.57 -6.09 -7.11
C ALA A 111 1.77 -6.22 -8.05
N THR A 112 1.98 -5.23 -8.93
CA THR A 112 3.17 -5.16 -9.79
C THR A 112 4.43 -5.00 -8.96
N SER A 113 4.44 -4.06 -8.01
CA SER A 113 5.55 -3.83 -7.09
C SER A 113 5.89 -5.10 -6.31
N TYR A 114 4.89 -5.73 -5.69
CA TYR A 114 5.06 -6.97 -4.93
C TYR A 114 5.57 -8.14 -5.81
N SER A 115 5.01 -8.31 -7.00
CA SER A 115 5.43 -9.36 -7.93
C SER A 115 6.90 -9.21 -8.33
N MET A 116 7.38 -7.97 -8.52
CA MET A 116 8.79 -7.72 -8.82
C MET A 116 9.67 -7.84 -7.58
N PHE A 117 9.18 -7.43 -6.41
CA PHE A 117 9.87 -7.63 -5.13
C PHE A 117 10.18 -9.11 -4.89
N ARG A 118 9.20 -9.99 -5.08
CA ARG A 118 9.36 -11.46 -4.95
C ARG A 118 10.31 -12.08 -5.97
N ARG A 119 10.50 -11.44 -7.13
CA ARG A 119 11.49 -11.86 -8.14
C ARG A 119 12.91 -11.41 -7.79
N LEU A 120 13.07 -10.30 -7.07
CA LEU A 120 14.37 -9.74 -6.69
C LEU A 120 14.88 -10.31 -5.35
N TYR A 121 13.98 -10.61 -4.42
CA TYR A 121 14.31 -11.02 -3.06
C TYR A 121 13.60 -12.34 -2.74
N LEU A 122 14.32 -13.45 -2.86
CA LEU A 122 13.82 -14.78 -2.51
C LEU A 122 13.91 -14.99 -1.00
N PHE A 123 12.85 -15.57 -0.43
CA PHE A 123 12.84 -16.00 0.97
C PHE A 123 12.81 -17.53 1.04
N THR A 124 13.70 -18.12 1.82
CA THR A 124 13.76 -19.57 2.04
C THR A 124 13.62 -19.86 3.54
N TYR A 125 12.57 -20.60 3.92
CA TYR A 125 12.47 -21.18 5.26
C TYR A 125 13.35 -22.43 5.30
N GLN A 126 14.40 -22.42 6.13
CA GLN A 126 15.15 -23.63 6.44
C GLN A 126 14.57 -24.26 7.71
N LYS A 127 14.23 -25.54 7.63
CA LYS A 127 13.81 -26.32 8.80
C LYS A 127 15.04 -26.60 9.66
N LEU A 128 15.03 -26.16 10.92
CA LEU A 128 16.04 -26.56 11.88
C LEU A 128 15.82 -28.06 12.19
N THR A 129 16.70 -28.92 11.68
CA THR A 129 16.83 -30.30 12.16
C THR A 129 17.61 -30.27 13.48
N LYS A 130 17.03 -30.85 14.54
CA LYS A 130 17.72 -31.08 15.81
C LYS A 130 18.78 -32.16 15.65
#